data_AF-A0A4Q3WWV3-F1
#
_entry.id   AF-A0A4Q3WWV3-F1
#
_cell.length_a   1.000
_cell.length_b   1.000
_cell.length_c   1.000
_cell.angle_alpha   90.00
_cell.angle_beta   90.00
_cell.angle_gamma   90.00
#
_symmetry.space_group_name_H-M   'P 1'
#
loop_
_entity.id
_entity.type
_entity.pdbx_description
1 polymer ?
#
loop_
_entity_poly.entity_id
_entity_poly.type
_entity_poly.pdbx_seq_one_letter_code
_entity_poly.pdbx_strand_id
1 'polypeptide(L)'
;MKTTGNTILITGGGSGIGRALAESFHAAGNQVIIAGRRQSVLDEVVAANPGIKALTLDVESPTAIREFSAKVVAENPDLNVLINNAGIMKQENILEQDEALADVEATITTNLLGPIRLTAALLSHQKAKENGVIINVTSGLAFVPLVSTPTYSATKAAVHSYTQSLRFQLRDTPLQVIELAPPGV
;
A
#
# COMPACT_ATOMS: atom_id res chain seq x y z
N MET A 1 -11.41 -11.66 4.35
CA MET A 1 -12.06 -10.43 4.86
C MET A 1 -13.49 -10.33 4.37
N LYS A 2 -14.36 -9.63 5.09
CA LYS A 2 -15.65 -9.12 4.58
C LYS A 2 -15.37 -8.08 3.48
N THR A 3 -16.00 -8.19 2.32
CA THR A 3 -15.67 -7.35 1.14
C THR A 3 -16.59 -6.14 0.94
N THR A 4 -17.58 -5.94 1.79
CA THR A 4 -18.55 -4.83 1.72
C THR A 4 -18.75 -4.15 3.08
N GLY A 5 -19.25 -2.91 3.06
CA GLY A 5 -19.51 -2.13 4.28
C GLY A 5 -18.24 -1.71 5.02
N ASN A 6 -17.13 -1.52 4.29
CA ASN A 6 -15.85 -1.06 4.83
C ASN A 6 -15.55 0.37 4.42
N THR A 7 -14.66 1.00 5.18
CA THR A 7 -13.93 2.21 4.74
C THR A 7 -12.49 1.79 4.47
N ILE A 8 -12.05 1.97 3.23
CA ILE A 8 -10.84 1.36 2.69
C ILE A 8 -9.86 2.44 2.23
N LEU A 9 -8.65 2.42 2.77
CA LEU A 9 -7.52 3.22 2.28
C LEU A 9 -6.64 2.37 1.34
N ILE A 10 -6.38 2.86 0.13
CA ILE A 10 -5.53 2.20 -0.86
C ILE A 10 -4.39 3.13 -1.28
N THR A 11 -3.15 2.78 -0.96
CA THR A 11 -1.99 3.52 -1.49
C THR A 11 -1.69 3.13 -2.93
N GLY A 12 -1.21 4.06 -3.75
CA GLY A 12 -1.02 3.82 -5.18
C GLY A 12 -2.34 3.67 -5.95
N GLY A 13 -3.44 4.23 -5.43
CA GLY A 13 -4.78 4.10 -6.03
C GLY A 13 -5.01 4.87 -7.34
N GLY A 14 -4.01 5.60 -7.83
CA GLY A 14 -4.10 6.37 -9.08
C GLY A 14 -3.90 5.55 -10.36
N SER A 15 -3.30 4.35 -10.28
CA SER A 15 -2.96 3.56 -11.48
C SER A 15 -2.90 2.05 -11.21
N GLY A 16 -2.89 1.26 -12.29
CA GLY A 16 -2.64 -0.18 -12.25
C GLY A 16 -3.55 -0.93 -11.26
N ILE A 17 -2.96 -1.85 -10.49
CA ILE A 17 -3.67 -2.68 -9.50
C ILE A 17 -4.39 -1.83 -8.45
N GLY A 18 -3.77 -0.75 -7.97
CA GLY A 18 -4.38 0.11 -6.95
C GLY A 18 -5.66 0.78 -7.42
N ARG A 19 -5.66 1.30 -8.66
CA ARG A 19 -6.86 1.87 -9.28
C ARG A 19 -7.94 0.82 -9.50
N ALA A 20 -7.58 -0.33 -10.06
CA ALA A 20 -8.53 -1.42 -10.30
C ALA A 20 -9.17 -1.93 -9.00
N LEU A 21 -8.39 -2.03 -7.91
CA LEU A 21 -8.91 -2.36 -6.58
C LEU A 21 -9.86 -1.26 -6.06
N ALA A 22 -9.48 0.01 -6.22
CA ALA A 22 -10.31 1.14 -5.78
C ALA A 22 -11.68 1.14 -6.47
N GLU A 23 -11.69 1.03 -7.79
CA GLU A 23 -12.90 0.99 -8.61
C GLU A 23 -13.76 -0.24 -8.26
N SER A 24 -13.15 -1.42 -8.10
CA SER A 24 -13.87 -2.65 -7.76
C SER A 24 -14.50 -2.60 -6.36
N PHE A 25 -13.77 -2.13 -5.35
CA PHE A 25 -14.30 -2.01 -3.99
C PHE A 25 -15.36 -0.91 -3.88
N HIS A 26 -15.19 0.18 -4.63
CA HIS A 26 -16.18 1.25 -4.70
C HIS A 26 -17.49 0.76 -5.34
N ALA A 27 -17.41 0.04 -6.47
CA ALA A 27 -18.57 -0.57 -7.13
C ALA A 27 -19.29 -1.59 -6.23
N ALA A 28 -18.58 -2.22 -5.30
CA ALA A 28 -19.15 -3.11 -4.28
C ALA A 28 -19.79 -2.36 -3.08
N GLY A 29 -19.88 -1.03 -3.11
CA GLY A 29 -20.55 -0.21 -2.10
C GLY A 29 -19.69 0.14 -0.88
N ASN A 30 -18.36 0.05 -0.97
CA ASN A 30 -17.47 0.50 0.10
C ASN A 30 -17.15 1.99 -0.03
N GLN A 31 -16.85 2.64 1.10
CA GLN A 31 -16.19 3.94 1.08
C GLN A 31 -14.71 3.72 0.75
N VAL A 32 -14.25 4.25 -0.38
CA VAL A 32 -12.86 4.13 -0.81
C VAL A 32 -12.15 5.47 -0.72
N ILE A 33 -10.94 5.44 -0.17
CA ILE A 33 -10.00 6.55 -0.12
C ILE A 33 -8.73 6.08 -0.85
N ILE A 34 -8.36 6.78 -1.91
CA ILE A 34 -7.11 6.52 -2.63
C ILE A 34 -6.04 7.51 -2.19
N ALA A 35 -4.80 7.03 -2.09
CA ALA A 35 -3.65 7.85 -1.77
C ALA A 35 -2.51 7.68 -2.76
N GLY A 36 -1.81 8.77 -3.06
CA GLY A 36 -0.65 8.78 -3.95
C GLY A 36 0.01 10.15 -4.05
N ARG A 37 1.13 10.22 -4.76
CA ARG A 37 1.94 11.45 -4.86
C ARG A 37 1.36 12.51 -5.81
N ARG A 38 0.77 12.06 -6.92
CA ARG A 38 0.37 12.95 -8.04
C ARG A 38 -1.11 13.26 -7.95
N GLN A 39 -1.45 14.48 -7.52
CA GLN A 39 -2.83 14.93 -7.35
C GLN A 39 -3.65 14.79 -8.65
N SER A 40 -3.11 15.22 -9.80
CA SER A 40 -3.81 15.14 -11.08
C SER A 40 -4.29 13.72 -11.43
N VAL A 41 -3.46 12.71 -11.19
CA VAL A 41 -3.81 11.30 -11.44
C VAL A 41 -4.89 10.81 -10.47
N LEU A 42 -4.88 11.28 -9.22
CA LEU A 42 -5.93 10.94 -8.26
C LEU A 42 -7.25 11.62 -8.64
N ASP A 43 -7.21 12.87 -9.10
CA ASP A 43 -8.38 13.62 -9.53
C ASP A 43 -9.07 12.96 -10.72
N GLU A 44 -8.32 12.40 -11.67
CA GLU A 44 -8.87 11.60 -12.77
C GLU A 44 -9.68 10.39 -12.26
N VAL A 45 -9.19 9.68 -11.24
CA VAL A 45 -9.89 8.54 -10.66
C VAL A 45 -11.15 8.98 -9.93
N VAL A 46 -11.09 10.07 -9.16
CA VAL A 46 -12.25 10.63 -8.45
C VAL A 46 -13.32 11.14 -9.42
N ALA A 47 -12.91 11.82 -10.49
CA ALA A 47 -13.82 12.32 -11.52
C ALA A 47 -14.53 11.17 -12.25
N ALA A 48 -13.82 10.06 -12.51
CA ALA A 48 -14.40 8.87 -13.12
C ALA A 48 -15.29 8.05 -12.15
N ASN A 49 -15.11 8.20 -10.84
CA ASN A 49 -15.77 7.39 -9.80
C ASN A 49 -16.31 8.27 -8.65
N PRO A 50 -17.46 8.95 -8.85
CA PRO A 50 -18.03 9.82 -7.83
C PRO A 50 -18.28 9.10 -6.50
N GLY A 51 -17.68 9.61 -5.43
CA GLY A 51 -17.75 9.02 -4.08
C GLY A 51 -16.45 8.41 -3.59
N ILE A 52 -15.50 8.11 -4.49
CA ILE A 52 -14.11 7.87 -4.10
C ILE A 52 -13.51 9.19 -3.61
N LYS A 53 -12.80 9.15 -2.47
CA LYS A 53 -12.03 10.28 -1.95
C LYS A 53 -10.56 10.13 -2.32
N ALA A 54 -9.86 11.24 -2.53
CA ALA A 54 -8.41 11.25 -2.77
C ALA A 54 -7.69 12.06 -1.70
N LEU A 55 -6.53 11.57 -1.26
CA LEU A 55 -5.60 12.28 -0.40
C LEU A 55 -4.17 12.13 -0.92
N THR A 56 -3.41 13.22 -0.94
CA THR A 56 -1.99 13.14 -1.31
C THR A 56 -1.17 12.50 -0.20
N LEU A 57 -0.27 11.61 -0.60
CA LEU A 57 0.68 10.97 0.29
C LEU A 57 1.99 10.70 -0.46
N ASP A 58 3.06 11.27 0.07
CA ASP A 58 4.41 10.78 -0.20
C ASP A 58 4.80 9.72 0.82
N VAL A 59 4.83 8.46 0.39
CA VAL A 59 5.18 7.31 1.23
C VAL A 59 6.67 7.26 1.57
N GLU A 60 7.51 8.06 0.91
CA GLU A 60 8.94 8.10 1.20
C GLU A 60 9.24 8.95 2.44
N SER A 61 8.41 9.97 2.71
CA SER A 61 8.58 10.91 3.83
C SER A 61 7.95 10.40 5.14
N PRO A 62 8.74 10.14 6.21
CA PRO A 62 8.20 9.74 7.51
C PRO A 62 7.28 10.79 8.12
N THR A 63 7.55 12.08 7.89
CA THR A 63 6.74 13.18 8.40
C THR A 63 5.40 13.24 7.66
N ALA A 64 5.41 13.12 6.33
CA ALA A 64 4.18 13.08 5.54
C ALA A 64 3.28 11.91 5.95
N ILE A 65 3.86 10.72 6.21
CA ILE A 65 3.08 9.57 6.71
C ILE A 65 2.38 9.87 8.05
N ARG A 66 3.06 10.50 9.00
CA ARG A 66 2.46 10.83 10.31
C ARG A 66 1.31 11.83 10.17
N GLU A 67 1.53 12.91 9.43
CA GLU A 67 0.53 13.94 9.19
C GLU A 67 -0.67 13.38 8.42
N PHE A 68 -0.40 12.61 7.36
CA PHE A 68 -1.42 11.91 6.59
C PHE A 68 -2.24 10.95 7.46
N SER A 69 -1.59 10.15 8.30
CA SER A 69 -2.27 9.17 9.15
C SER A 69 -3.21 9.83 10.15
N ALA A 70 -2.78 10.94 10.75
CA ALA A 70 -3.63 11.74 11.63
C ALA A 70 -4.83 12.33 10.87
N LYS A 71 -4.59 12.90 9.69
CA LYS A 71 -5.63 13.49 8.84
C LYS A 71 -6.66 12.46 8.38
N VAL A 72 -6.21 11.33 7.82
CA VAL A 72 -7.12 10.32 7.25
C VAL A 72 -8.01 9.70 8.33
N VAL A 73 -7.48 9.48 9.54
CA VAL A 73 -8.26 8.97 10.68
C VAL A 73 -9.27 10.01 11.17
N ALA A 74 -8.89 11.29 11.24
CA ALA A 74 -9.80 12.36 11.66
C ALA A 74 -10.96 12.53 10.67
N GLU A 75 -10.69 12.47 9.37
CA GLU A 75 -11.70 12.63 8.31
C GLU A 75 -12.52 11.36 8.06
N ASN A 76 -12.02 10.18 8.44
CA ASN A 76 -12.64 8.89 8.17
C ASN A 76 -12.51 8.00 9.42
N PRO A 77 -13.28 8.31 10.49
CA PRO A 77 -13.18 7.59 11.75
C PRO A 77 -13.53 6.10 11.61
N ASP A 78 -14.23 5.68 10.55
CA ASP A 78 -14.60 4.28 10.30
C ASP A 78 -13.57 3.50 9.45
N LEU A 79 -12.41 4.10 9.15
CA LEU A 79 -11.32 3.46 8.39
C LEU A 79 -10.89 2.13 9.03
N ASN A 80 -11.26 1.02 8.40
CA ASN A 80 -10.97 -0.31 8.95
C ASN A 80 -10.06 -1.15 8.04
N VAL A 81 -9.92 -0.82 6.75
CA VAL A 81 -9.05 -1.55 5.82
C VAL A 81 -7.91 -0.66 5.31
N LEU A 82 -6.68 -1.14 5.44
CA LEU A 82 -5.49 -0.58 4.81
C LEU A 82 -4.98 -1.52 3.72
N ILE A 83 -4.83 -1.02 2.49
CA ILE A 83 -4.19 -1.73 1.38
C ILE A 83 -2.89 -1.00 1.02
N ASN A 84 -1.77 -1.57 1.44
CA ASN A 84 -0.43 -1.13 1.05
C ASN A 84 -0.13 -1.65 -0.37
N ASN A 85 -0.43 -0.81 -1.36
CA ASN A 85 -0.27 -1.15 -2.78
C ASN A 85 0.75 -0.26 -3.52
N ALA A 86 1.07 0.93 -3.03
CA ALA A 86 2.08 1.79 -3.64
C ALA A 86 3.42 1.04 -3.80
N GLY A 87 4.00 1.14 -4.99
CA GLY A 87 5.29 0.54 -5.30
C GLY A 87 5.89 1.09 -6.58
N ILE A 88 7.21 1.08 -6.67
CA ILE A 88 7.98 1.37 -7.88
C ILE A 88 8.88 0.18 -8.23
N MET A 89 9.13 0.00 -9.51
CA MET A 89 10.03 -1.02 -10.04
C MET A 89 10.99 -0.35 -11.03
N LYS A 90 12.28 -0.53 -10.81
CA LYS A 90 13.35 0.06 -11.63
C LYS A 90 14.23 -1.06 -12.16
N GLN A 91 14.65 -0.94 -13.42
CA GLN A 91 15.68 -1.82 -13.96
C GLN A 91 17.03 -1.41 -13.39
N GLU A 92 17.85 -2.40 -13.06
CA GLU A 92 19.16 -2.18 -12.47
C GLU A 92 20.20 -2.97 -13.25
N ASN A 93 21.28 -2.30 -13.64
CA ASN A 93 22.50 -2.93 -14.10
C ASN A 93 23.56 -2.78 -13.00
N ILE A 94 23.79 -3.84 -12.23
CA ILE A 94 24.74 -3.81 -11.09
C ILE A 94 26.18 -3.49 -11.53
N LEU A 95 26.50 -3.65 -12.82
CA LEU A 95 27.81 -3.34 -13.38
C LEU A 95 27.99 -1.85 -13.72
N GLU A 96 26.93 -1.04 -13.72
CA GLU A 96 26.92 0.39 -14.10
C GLU A 96 26.23 1.21 -12.99
N GLN A 97 26.99 1.62 -11.96
CA GLN A 97 26.41 2.03 -10.66
C GLN A 97 26.19 3.53 -10.44
N ASP A 98 26.70 4.41 -11.29
CA ASP A 98 26.81 5.84 -10.94
C ASP A 98 25.45 6.57 -10.80
N GLU A 99 24.36 6.06 -11.41
CA GLU A 99 22.99 6.56 -11.20
C GLU A 99 22.05 5.56 -10.49
N ALA A 100 22.54 4.35 -10.17
CA ALA A 100 21.69 3.25 -9.69
C ALA A 100 21.29 3.37 -8.20
N LEU A 101 22.14 3.96 -7.35
CA LEU A 101 21.92 3.94 -5.90
C LEU A 101 20.70 4.75 -5.44
N ALA A 102 20.42 5.90 -6.07
CA ALA A 102 19.24 6.71 -5.73
C ALA A 102 17.94 5.96 -6.05
N ASP A 103 17.90 5.24 -7.18
CA ASP A 103 16.75 4.42 -7.56
C ASP A 103 16.60 3.18 -6.65
N VAL A 104 17.71 2.60 -6.18
CA VAL A 104 17.72 1.54 -5.16
C VAL A 104 17.10 2.05 -3.86
N GLU A 105 17.58 3.18 -3.34
CA GLU A 105 17.08 3.78 -2.09
C GLU A 105 15.60 4.17 -2.20
N ALA A 106 15.19 4.77 -3.32
CA ALA A 106 13.79 5.10 -3.59
C ALA A 106 12.91 3.84 -3.63
N THR A 107 13.41 2.76 -4.24
CA THR A 107 12.69 1.48 -4.34
C THR A 107 12.52 0.84 -2.97
N ILE A 108 13.58 0.79 -2.15
CA ILE A 108 13.51 0.30 -0.76
C ILE A 108 12.56 1.16 0.07
N THR A 109 12.69 2.48 -0.04
CA THR A 109 11.90 3.40 0.78
C THR A 109 10.42 3.31 0.42
N THR A 110 10.08 3.32 -0.87
CA THR A 110 8.69 3.22 -1.34
C THR A 110 8.08 1.85 -1.03
N ASN A 111 8.77 0.76 -1.41
CA ASN A 111 8.16 -0.56 -1.42
C ASN A 111 8.20 -1.26 -0.05
N LEU A 112 9.16 -0.92 0.81
CA LEU A 112 9.34 -1.58 2.11
C LEU A 112 9.07 -0.62 3.27
N LEU A 113 9.80 0.49 3.36
CA LEU A 113 9.67 1.40 4.50
C LEU A 113 8.32 2.11 4.52
N GLY A 114 7.78 2.49 3.36
CA GLY A 114 6.45 3.09 3.23
C GLY A 114 5.35 2.26 3.88
N PRO A 115 5.11 1.01 3.43
CA PRO A 115 4.15 0.10 4.05
C PRO A 115 4.37 -0.14 5.55
N ILE A 116 5.62 -0.31 5.99
CA ILE A 116 5.93 -0.52 7.42
C ILE A 116 5.55 0.71 8.24
N ARG A 117 5.96 1.91 7.81
CA ARG A 117 5.71 3.16 8.51
C ARG A 117 4.22 3.50 8.54
N LEU A 118 3.52 3.33 7.42
CA LEU A 118 2.08 3.59 7.35
C LEU A 118 1.29 2.59 8.19
N THR A 119 1.66 1.31 8.16
CA THR A 119 1.09 0.28 9.04
C THR A 119 1.29 0.65 10.50
N ALA A 120 2.50 1.04 10.90
CA ALA A 120 2.80 1.44 12.27
C ALA A 120 2.01 2.68 12.71
N ALA A 121 1.90 3.69 11.84
CA ALA A 121 1.19 4.94 12.12
C ALA A 121 -0.32 4.75 12.28
N LEU A 122 -0.88 3.76 11.59
CA LEU A 122 -2.31 3.45 11.61
C LEU A 122 -2.66 2.36 12.64
N LEU A 123 -1.75 1.46 13.01
CA LEU A 123 -2.02 0.24 13.78
C LEU A 123 -2.97 0.40 14.98
N SER A 124 -2.77 1.43 15.81
CA SER A 124 -3.61 1.69 16.98
C SER A 124 -5.08 1.94 16.61
N HIS A 125 -5.34 2.67 15.52
CA HIS A 125 -6.68 2.92 15.02
C HIS A 125 -7.31 1.63 14.48
N GLN A 126 -6.60 0.91 13.61
CA GLN A 126 -7.09 -0.30 12.95
C GLN A 126 -7.40 -1.41 13.95
N LYS A 127 -6.58 -1.56 15.00
CA LYS A 127 -6.80 -2.52 16.08
C LYS A 127 -8.10 -2.27 16.86
N ALA A 128 -8.57 -1.01 16.90
CA ALA A 128 -9.81 -0.64 17.57
C ALA A 128 -11.06 -0.81 16.69
N LYS A 129 -10.91 -1.21 15.41
CA LYS A 129 -12.03 -1.38 14.48
C LYS A 129 -12.52 -2.81 14.39
N GLU A 130 -13.83 -2.94 14.27
CA GLU A 130 -14.45 -4.19 13.85
C GLU A 130 -14.06 -4.50 12.41
N ASN A 131 -13.81 -5.77 12.12
CA ASN A 131 -13.40 -6.24 10.80
C ASN A 131 -12.15 -5.51 10.26
N GLY A 132 -11.23 -5.11 11.13
CA GLY A 132 -10.00 -4.45 10.70
C GLY A 132 -9.12 -5.37 9.84
N VAL A 133 -8.57 -4.84 8.74
CA VAL A 133 -7.73 -5.60 7.81
C VAL A 133 -6.54 -4.78 7.33
N ILE A 134 -5.36 -5.40 7.29
CA ILE A 134 -4.20 -4.92 6.57
C ILE A 134 -3.93 -5.88 5.40
N ILE A 135 -3.92 -5.35 4.19
CA ILE A 135 -3.50 -6.05 2.98
C ILE A 135 -2.17 -5.48 2.52
N ASN A 136 -1.14 -6.31 2.40
CA ASN A 136 0.11 -5.94 1.74
C ASN A 136 0.14 -6.55 0.33
N VAL A 137 0.30 -5.69 -0.68
CA VAL A 137 0.45 -6.13 -2.08
C VAL A 137 1.93 -6.44 -2.34
N THR A 138 2.26 -7.72 -2.40
CA THR A 138 3.59 -8.23 -2.71
C THR A 138 3.74 -8.40 -4.22
N SER A 139 4.22 -9.56 -4.68
CA SER A 139 4.40 -9.94 -6.08
C SER A 139 4.83 -11.40 -6.14
N GLY A 140 4.56 -12.10 -7.24
CA GLY A 140 5.23 -13.37 -7.56
C GLY A 140 6.76 -13.27 -7.55
N LEU A 141 7.30 -12.08 -7.81
CA LEU A 141 8.73 -11.79 -7.73
C LEU A 141 9.31 -11.82 -6.31
N ALA A 142 8.46 -11.90 -5.28
CA ALA A 142 8.89 -12.21 -3.91
C ALA A 142 9.42 -13.65 -3.77
N PHE A 143 8.99 -14.54 -4.67
CA PHE A 143 9.30 -15.98 -4.64
C PHE A 143 10.20 -16.41 -5.79
N VAL A 144 10.00 -15.82 -6.98
CA VAL A 144 10.80 -16.08 -8.18
C VAL A 144 11.37 -14.75 -8.69
N PRO A 145 12.58 -14.35 -8.25
CA PRO A 145 13.15 -13.04 -8.55
C PRO A 145 13.38 -12.81 -10.06
N LEU A 146 13.17 -11.57 -10.50
CA LEU A 146 13.51 -11.13 -11.85
C LEU A 146 14.91 -10.50 -11.85
N VAL A 147 15.82 -11.04 -12.67
CA VAL A 147 17.24 -10.65 -12.72
C VAL A 147 17.45 -9.17 -13.03
N SER A 148 16.62 -8.58 -13.88
CA SER A 148 16.75 -7.16 -14.27
C SER A 148 16.26 -6.17 -13.22
N THR A 149 15.61 -6.64 -12.14
CA THR A 149 15.05 -5.78 -11.07
C THR A 149 15.36 -6.40 -9.68
N PRO A 150 16.64 -6.55 -9.32
CA PRO A 150 17.06 -7.24 -8.10
C PRO A 150 16.54 -6.56 -6.83
N THR A 151 16.62 -5.23 -6.72
CA THR A 151 16.14 -4.50 -5.54
C THR A 151 14.63 -4.60 -5.41
N TYR A 152 13.88 -4.51 -6.51
CA TYR A 152 12.43 -4.72 -6.48
C TYR A 152 12.08 -6.11 -5.92
N SER A 153 12.68 -7.16 -6.46
CA SER A 153 12.45 -8.54 -6.00
C SER A 153 12.79 -8.69 -4.51
N ALA A 154 13.91 -8.12 -4.07
CA ALA A 154 14.32 -8.12 -2.67
C ALA A 154 13.30 -7.40 -1.76
N THR A 155 12.79 -6.24 -2.16
CA THR A 155 11.75 -5.52 -1.38
C THR A 155 10.46 -6.33 -1.28
N LYS A 156 10.05 -7.04 -2.35
CA LYS A 156 8.84 -7.87 -2.32
C LYS A 156 9.02 -9.12 -1.46
N ALA A 157 10.19 -9.75 -1.47
CA ALA A 157 10.53 -10.82 -0.52
C ALA A 157 10.53 -10.32 0.93
N ALA A 158 11.04 -9.12 1.19
CA ALA A 158 11.01 -8.49 2.50
C ALA A 158 9.58 -8.20 2.98
N VAL A 159 8.71 -7.66 2.12
CA VAL A 159 7.29 -7.42 2.47
C VAL A 159 6.54 -8.73 2.67
N HIS A 160 6.84 -9.78 1.90
CA HIS A 160 6.30 -11.13 2.14
C HIS A 160 6.65 -11.60 3.57
N SER A 161 7.94 -11.62 3.92
CA SER A 161 8.41 -12.00 5.26
C SER A 161 7.82 -11.12 6.38
N TYR A 162 7.75 -9.81 6.15
CA TYR A 162 7.10 -8.86 7.06
C TYR A 162 5.63 -9.20 7.27
N THR A 163 4.90 -9.55 6.21
CA THR A 163 3.47 -9.87 6.28
C THR A 163 3.22 -11.15 7.07
N GLN A 164 4.06 -12.18 6.90
CA GLN A 164 4.00 -13.41 7.70
C GLN A 164 4.24 -13.11 9.18
N SER A 165 5.30 -12.34 9.48
CA SER A 165 5.66 -11.96 10.85
C SER A 165 4.57 -11.11 11.51
N LEU A 166 4.05 -10.11 10.79
CA LEU A 166 2.99 -9.22 11.28
C LEU A 166 1.70 -9.99 11.58
N ARG A 167 1.32 -10.93 10.70
CA ARG A 167 0.16 -11.80 10.92
C ARG A 167 0.32 -12.61 12.20
N PHE A 168 1.49 -13.19 12.45
CA PHE A 168 1.73 -13.96 13.66
C PHE A 168 1.72 -13.07 14.92
N GLN A 169 2.30 -11.87 14.87
CA GLN A 169 2.30 -10.94 16.00
C GLN A 169 0.90 -10.43 16.36
N LEU A 170 0.00 -10.33 15.38
CA LEU A 170 -1.35 -9.80 15.56
C LEU A 170 -2.43 -10.89 15.71
N ARG A 171 -2.05 -12.16 15.79
CA ARG A 171 -2.98 -13.31 15.80
C ARG A 171 -3.98 -13.31 16.97
N ASP A 172 -3.61 -12.70 18.09
CA ASP A 172 -4.45 -12.59 19.30
C ASP A 172 -5.23 -11.25 19.32
N THR A 173 -5.35 -10.58 18.16
CA THR A 173 -6.13 -9.36 17.96
C THR A 173 -7.21 -9.59 16.89
N PRO A 174 -8.25 -8.75 16.81
CA PRO A 174 -9.25 -8.87 15.75
C PRO A 174 -8.72 -8.51 14.35
N LEU A 175 -7.48 -8.01 14.23
CA LEU A 175 -6.94 -7.52 12.97
C LEU A 175 -6.50 -8.67 12.06
N GLN A 176 -7.05 -8.71 10.84
CA GLN A 176 -6.62 -9.64 9.81
C GLN A 176 -5.44 -9.06 9.03
N VAL A 177 -4.44 -9.89 8.77
CA VAL A 177 -3.30 -9.54 7.91
C VAL A 177 -3.31 -10.48 6.71
N ILE A 178 -3.44 -9.90 5.52
CA ILE A 178 -3.58 -10.63 4.25
C ILE A 178 -2.45 -10.21 3.31
N GLU A 179 -1.92 -11.20 2.58
CA GLU A 179 -0.99 -10.96 1.49
C GLU A 179 -1.73 -11.10 0.16
N LEU A 180 -1.54 -10.14 -0.73
CA LEU A 180 -1.94 -10.24 -2.14
C LEU A 180 -0.67 -10.31 -2.97
N ALA A 181 -0.42 -11.43 -3.66
CA ALA A 181 0.77 -11.64 -4.49
C ALA A 181 0.38 -11.75 -5.98
N PRO A 182 0.27 -10.63 -6.72
CA PRO A 182 -0.02 -10.66 -8.15
C PRO A 182 1.10 -11.37 -8.94
N PRO A 183 0.78 -12.10 -10.02
CA PRO A 183 1.80 -12.66 -10.90
C PRO A 183 2.58 -11.55 -11.63
N GLY A 184 3.75 -11.89 -12.16
CA GLY A 184 4.41 -11.04 -13.15
C GLY A 184 3.56 -11.01 -14.43
N VAL A 185 3.41 -9.83 -15.03
CA VAL A 185 2.78 -9.64 -16.35
C VAL A 185 3.84 -9.32 -17.39
#